data_AF-A0A016SSB7-F1
#
_entry.id   AF-A0A016SSB7-F1
#
_cell.length_a   1.000
_cell.length_b   1.000
_cell.length_c   1.000
_cell.angle_alpha   90.00
_cell.angle_beta   90.00
_cell.angle_gamma   90.00
#
_symmetry.space_group_name_H-M   'P 1'
#
loop_
_entity.id
_entity.type
_entity.pdbx_description
1 polymer ?
#
loop_
_entity_poly.entity_id
_entity_poly.type
_entity_poly.pdbx_seq_one_letter_code
_entity_poly.pdbx_strand_id
1 'polypeptide(L)'
;MASGDQRFVPYTLTQLRNGDFPQNRPIHIFAEGVYDLFHYGHARQLRQVKEAFPNVIVTAGLCSDELVIKNKGGPLVMTYEERVASVKECRYVDNVIDHGMFYPTIELLDRIQVPYVFFFLNYSL
;
A
#
# COMPACT_ATOMS: atom_id res chain seq x y z
N MET A 1 -4.30 -33.21 0.93
CA MET A 1 -3.40 -32.28 1.65
C MET A 1 -3.02 -31.20 0.65
N ALA A 2 -3.68 -30.04 0.70
CA ALA A 2 -3.40 -28.97 -0.25
C ALA A 2 -1.94 -28.53 -0.07
N SER A 3 -1.16 -28.57 -1.14
CA SER A 3 0.18 -28.01 -1.18
C SER A 3 0.05 -26.51 -0.94
N GLY A 4 0.14 -26.09 0.32
CA GLY A 4 0.03 -24.70 0.72
C GLY A 4 1.09 -23.88 -0.01
N ASP A 5 0.64 -22.82 -0.69
CA ASP A 5 1.51 -21.94 -1.44
C ASP A 5 2.57 -21.34 -0.50
N GLN A 6 3.80 -21.84 -0.60
CA GLN A 6 4.95 -21.42 0.21
C GLN A 6 5.27 -19.92 0.05
N ARG A 7 4.65 -19.24 -0.91
CA ARG A 7 4.75 -17.78 -1.10
C ARG A 7 4.07 -16.98 0.00
N PHE A 8 3.13 -17.55 0.76
CA PHE A 8 2.32 -16.82 1.75
C PHE A 8 2.41 -17.42 3.16
N VAL A 9 3.61 -17.45 3.72
CA VAL A 9 3.80 -17.70 5.16
C VAL A 9 3.88 -16.35 5.88
N PRO A 10 2.87 -15.90 6.64
CA PRO A 10 2.95 -14.61 7.31
C PRO A 10 4.06 -14.61 8.37
N TYR A 11 4.97 -13.63 8.36
CA TYR A 11 5.85 -13.35 9.51
C TYR A 11 5.12 -12.43 10.46
N THR A 12 5.26 -12.67 11.75
CA THR A 12 4.76 -11.77 12.78
C THR A 12 5.55 -10.47 12.81
N LEU A 13 4.95 -9.39 13.29
CA LEU A 13 5.68 -8.13 13.52
C LEU A 13 6.85 -8.32 14.49
N THR A 14 6.74 -9.24 15.45
CA THR A 14 7.82 -9.57 16.38
C THR A 14 9.03 -10.17 15.64
N GLN A 15 8.80 -11.13 14.74
CA GLN A 15 9.86 -11.71 13.91
C GLN A 15 10.56 -10.64 13.06
N LEU A 16 9.78 -9.80 12.37
CA LEU A 16 10.34 -8.72 11.57
C LEU A 16 11.15 -7.71 12.42
N ARG A 17 10.67 -7.37 13.62
CA ARG A 17 11.39 -6.48 14.55
C ARG A 17 12.67 -7.09 15.11
N ASN A 18 12.73 -8.42 15.23
CA ASN A 18 13.90 -9.15 15.68
C ASN A 18 14.93 -9.37 14.55
N GLY A 19 14.61 -8.96 13.32
CA GLY A 19 15.48 -9.15 12.16
C GLY A 19 15.29 -10.48 11.44
N ASP A 20 14.26 -11.26 11.80
CA ASP A 20 13.93 -12.55 11.17
C ASP A 20 13.19 -12.32 9.85
N PHE A 21 13.92 -11.85 8.84
CA PHE A 21 13.37 -11.54 7.52
C PHE A 21 13.35 -12.77 6.60
N PRO A 22 12.36 -12.88 5.70
CA PRO A 22 12.39 -13.87 4.63
C PRO A 22 13.63 -13.66 3.75
N GLN A 23 14.46 -14.69 3.63
CA GLN A 23 15.66 -14.66 2.79
C GLN A 23 15.35 -14.97 1.32
N ASN A 24 14.31 -15.78 1.06
CA ASN A 24 14.01 -16.32 -0.27
C ASN A 24 12.89 -15.57 -1.00
N ARG A 25 12.33 -14.51 -0.41
CA ARG A 25 11.27 -13.72 -1.04
C ARG A 25 11.20 -12.30 -0.44
N PRO A 26 10.71 -11.33 -1.22
CA PRO A 26 10.50 -9.98 -0.71
C PRO A 26 9.35 -9.92 0.32
N ILE A 27 9.41 -8.91 1.18
CA ILE A 27 8.29 -8.52 2.05
C ILE A 27 7.35 -7.64 1.24
N HIS A 28 6.11 -8.07 1.08
CA HIS A 28 5.11 -7.34 0.30
C HIS A 28 4.25 -6.50 1.24
N ILE A 29 4.18 -5.18 1.01
CA ILE A 29 3.42 -4.23 1.82
C ILE A 29 2.41 -3.52 0.94
N PHE A 30 1.15 -3.47 1.39
CA PHE A 30 0.08 -2.71 0.76
C PHE A 30 -0.04 -1.37 1.47
N ALA A 31 0.10 -0.29 0.69
CA ALA A 31 0.11 1.09 1.13
C ALA A 31 -1.15 1.79 0.58
N GLU A 32 -2.18 1.96 1.39
CA GLU A 32 -3.42 2.61 0.95
C GLU A 32 -3.39 4.13 1.18
N GLY A 33 -3.81 4.93 0.21
CA GLY A 33 -3.93 6.38 0.38
C GLY A 33 -4.82 7.08 -0.65
N VAL A 34 -5.09 8.36 -0.40
CA VAL A 34 -5.80 9.23 -1.35
C VAL A 34 -4.83 9.74 -2.42
N TYR A 35 -3.66 10.24 -2.00
CA TYR A 35 -2.61 10.75 -2.90
C TYR A 35 -3.05 11.92 -3.80
N ASP A 36 -4.04 12.69 -3.37
CA ASP A 36 -4.33 14.00 -3.97
C ASP A 36 -3.15 14.95 -3.74
N LEU A 37 -2.91 15.86 -4.69
CA LEU A 37 -1.77 16.77 -4.71
C LEU A 37 -0.45 16.08 -4.32
N PHE A 38 -0.08 15.00 -5.03
CA PHE A 38 1.05 14.16 -4.64
C PHE A 38 2.34 14.97 -4.37
N HIS A 39 2.73 15.06 -3.10
CA HIS A 39 3.79 15.94 -2.63
C HIS A 39 4.86 15.17 -1.84
N TYR A 40 5.90 15.90 -1.38
CA TYR A 40 7.02 15.34 -0.60
C TYR A 40 6.56 14.49 0.60
N GLY A 41 5.51 14.90 1.31
CA GLY A 41 4.94 14.12 2.41
C GLY A 41 4.51 12.70 2.02
N HIS A 42 3.86 12.52 0.86
CA HIS A 42 3.49 11.19 0.35
C HIS A 42 4.74 10.39 -0.05
N ALA A 43 5.65 11.01 -0.80
CA ALA A 43 6.88 10.35 -1.25
C ALA A 43 7.76 9.88 -0.06
N ARG A 44 7.86 10.70 1.00
CA ARG A 44 8.61 10.35 2.22
C ARG A 44 7.97 9.19 2.98
N GLN A 45 6.64 9.17 3.06
CA GLN A 45 5.91 8.06 3.69
C GLN A 45 6.11 6.75 2.93
N LEU A 46 5.98 6.77 1.60
CA LEU A 46 6.22 5.60 0.75
C LEU A 46 7.68 5.14 0.84
N ARG A 47 8.63 6.07 0.92
CA ARG A 47 10.04 5.76 1.20
C ARG A 47 10.20 5.02 2.53
N GLN A 48 9.59 5.51 3.61
CA GLN A 48 9.68 4.86 4.91
C GLN A 48 9.16 3.43 4.88
N VAL A 49 8.11 3.16 4.11
CA VAL A 49 7.63 1.79 3.90
C VAL A 49 8.62 0.95 3.10
N LYS A 50 9.13 1.48 1.98
CA LYS A 50 10.11 0.80 1.12
C LYS A 50 11.41 0.46 1.86
N GLU A 51 11.80 1.31 2.81
CA GLU A 51 13.03 1.17 3.61
C GLU A 51 12.79 0.48 4.98
N ALA A 52 11.56 0.09 5.31
CA ALA A 52 11.23 -0.47 6.62
C ALA A 52 11.95 -1.80 6.90
N PHE A 53 12.18 -2.60 5.86
CA PHE A 53 12.83 -3.91 5.94
C PHE A 53 13.73 -4.15 4.71
N PRO A 54 14.64 -5.15 4.76
CA PRO A 54 15.35 -5.60 3.56
C PRO A 54 14.38 -6.17 2.52
N ASN A 55 14.60 -5.86 1.24
CA ASN A 55 13.88 -6.43 0.09
C ASN A 55 12.35 -6.28 0.18
N VAL A 56 11.85 -5.04 0.19
CA VAL A 56 10.41 -4.73 0.24
C VAL A 56 9.85 -4.49 -1.16
N ILE A 57 8.66 -5.01 -1.44
CA ILE A 57 7.79 -4.58 -2.55
C ILE A 57 6.64 -3.75 -1.95
N VAL A 58 6.39 -2.58 -2.52
CA VAL A 58 5.31 -1.67 -2.14
C VAL A 58 4.26 -1.66 -3.24
N THR A 59 3.05 -2.07 -2.88
CA THR A 59 1.86 -1.93 -3.71
C THR A 59 1.01 -0.80 -3.16
N ALA A 60 0.85 0.28 -3.91
CA ALA A 60 0.02 1.41 -3.52
C ALA A 60 -1.44 1.20 -3.94
N GLY A 61 -2.37 1.38 -3.01
CA GLY A 61 -3.82 1.36 -3.24
C GLY A 61 -4.39 2.76 -3.24
N LEU A 62 -5.24 3.07 -4.23
CA LEU A 62 -5.93 4.35 -4.31
C LEU A 62 -7.42 4.20 -4.08
N CYS A 63 -7.99 5.05 -3.22
CA CYS A 63 -9.43 5.17 -3.05
C CYS A 63 -10.06 5.89 -4.26
N SER A 64 -11.28 5.49 -4.63
CA SER A 64 -12.05 6.17 -5.67
C SER A 64 -12.48 7.58 -5.25
N ASP A 65 -12.72 8.45 -6.23
CA ASP A 65 -13.11 9.84 -5.98
C ASP A 65 -14.41 9.92 -5.16
N GLU A 66 -15.39 9.08 -5.48
CA GLU A 66 -16.68 9.06 -4.78
C GLU A 66 -16.53 8.69 -3.32
N LEU A 67 -15.66 7.72 -3.02
CA LEU A 67 -15.41 7.26 -1.66
C LEU A 67 -14.63 8.29 -0.86
N VAL A 68 -13.68 8.98 -1.49
CA VAL A 68 -12.95 10.06 -0.83
C VAL A 68 -13.90 11.21 -0.51
N ILE A 69 -14.70 11.66 -1.47
CA ILE A 69 -15.66 12.75 -1.26
C ILE A 69 -16.68 12.36 -0.18
N LYS A 70 -17.24 11.15 -0.25
CA LYS A 70 -18.22 10.66 0.72
C LYS A 70 -17.69 10.60 2.16
N ASN A 71 -16.45 10.14 2.34
CA ASN A 71 -15.92 9.87 3.69
C ASN A 71 -15.02 10.99 4.23
N LYS A 72 -14.36 11.78 3.38
CA LYS A 72 -13.48 12.90 3.78
C LYS A 72 -14.11 14.29 3.55
N GLY A 73 -15.19 14.40 2.78
CA GLY A 73 -16.00 15.61 2.66
C GLY A 73 -15.39 16.78 1.86
N GLY A 74 -14.15 16.65 1.38
CA GLY A 74 -13.47 17.67 0.58
C GLY A 74 -13.46 17.33 -0.93
N PRO A 75 -13.47 18.34 -1.81
CA PRO A 75 -13.23 18.11 -3.23
C PRO A 75 -11.79 17.65 -3.45
N LEU A 76 -11.61 16.68 -4.35
CA LEU A 76 -10.29 16.34 -4.87
C LEU A 76 -9.84 17.40 -5.87
N VAL A 77 -8.57 17.76 -5.84
CA VAL A 77 -7.98 18.66 -6.85
C VAL A 77 -7.59 17.85 -8.08
N MET A 78 -7.00 16.68 -7.87
CA MET A 78 -6.59 15.76 -8.93
C MET A 78 -7.66 14.71 -9.19
N THR A 79 -7.88 14.41 -10.46
CA THR A 79 -8.65 13.25 -10.92
C THR A 79 -8.02 11.95 -10.44
N TYR A 80 -8.83 10.88 -10.37
CA TYR A 80 -8.33 9.53 -10.08
C TYR A 80 -7.09 9.16 -10.92
N GLU A 81 -7.15 9.42 -12.23
CA GLU A 81 -6.08 9.10 -13.18
C GLU A 81 -4.80 9.90 -12.91
N GLU A 82 -4.92 11.19 -12.59
CA GLU A 82 -3.77 12.03 -12.23
C GLU A 82 -3.10 11.56 -10.94
N ARG A 83 -3.89 11.11 -9.95
CA ARG A 83 -3.38 10.54 -8.69
C ARG A 83 -2.66 9.22 -8.96
N VAL A 84 -3.26 8.32 -9.74
CA VAL A 84 -2.62 7.06 -10.17
C VAL A 84 -1.30 7.33 -10.88
N ALA A 85 -1.28 8.26 -11.85
CA ALA A 85 -0.07 8.61 -12.59
C ALA A 85 1.03 9.14 -11.65
N SER A 86 0.66 10.00 -10.70
CA SER A 86 1.62 10.58 -9.76
C SER A 86 2.21 9.56 -8.79
N VAL A 87 1.39 8.64 -8.29
CA VAL A 87 1.85 7.55 -7.40
C VAL A 87 2.70 6.55 -8.16
N LYS A 88 2.33 6.22 -9.40
CA LYS A 88 3.05 5.26 -10.25
C LYS A 88 4.48 5.71 -10.56
N GLU A 89 4.71 7.01 -10.70
CA GLU A 89 6.06 7.57 -10.93
C GLU A 89 6.87 7.76 -9.63
N CYS A 90 6.29 7.42 -8.47
CA CYS A 90 7.04 7.44 -7.23
C CYS A 90 8.06 6.31 -7.20
N ARG A 91 9.36 6.65 -7.10
CA ARG A 91 10.49 5.70 -6.99
C ARG A 91 10.30 4.60 -5.93
N TYR A 92 9.52 4.87 -4.89
CA TYR A 92 9.33 3.97 -3.75
C TYR A 92 8.11 3.03 -3.91
N VAL A 93 7.40 3.12 -5.03
CA VAL A 93 6.23 2.30 -5.37
C VAL A 93 6.61 1.32 -6.48
N ASP A 94 6.30 0.04 -6.29
CA ASP A 94 6.57 -1.00 -7.29
C ASP A 94 5.32 -1.30 -8.12
N ASN A 95 4.15 -1.32 -7.47
CA ASN A 95 2.86 -1.57 -8.12
C ASN A 95 1.81 -0.56 -7.67
N VAL A 96 0.83 -0.31 -8.54
CA VAL A 96 -0.36 0.46 -8.20
C VAL A 96 -1.58 -0.40 -8.46
N ILE A 97 -2.52 -0.43 -7.52
CA ILE A 97 -3.78 -1.16 -7.64
C ILE A 97 -4.94 -0.20 -7.41
N ASP A 98 -5.83 -0.17 -8.40
CA ASP A 98 -7.19 0.30 -8.19
C ASP A 98 -8.02 -0.83 -7.59
N HIS A 99 -8.53 -0.62 -6.37
CA HIS A 99 -9.45 -1.56 -5.75
C HIS A 99 -10.83 -0.97 -5.48
N GLY A 100 -11.07 0.31 -5.82
CA GLY A 100 -12.39 0.94 -5.72
C GLY A 100 -13.06 0.87 -4.33
N MET A 101 -12.31 0.70 -3.24
CA MET A 101 -12.84 0.63 -1.87
C MET A 101 -12.16 1.66 -0.96
N PHE A 102 -12.83 2.00 0.15
CA PHE A 102 -12.33 2.99 1.11
C PHE A 102 -11.43 2.36 2.19
N TYR A 103 -11.52 1.03 2.31
CA TYR A 103 -10.64 0.19 3.09
C TYR A 103 -10.38 -1.09 2.27
N PRO A 104 -9.19 -1.70 2.36
CA PRO A 104 -8.91 -3.00 1.77
C PRO A 104 -9.72 -4.07 2.51
N THR A 105 -10.30 -4.99 1.73
CA THR A 105 -10.95 -6.18 2.28
C THR A 105 -9.96 -7.33 2.38
N ILE A 106 -10.26 -8.33 3.20
CA ILE A 106 -9.43 -9.53 3.31
C ILE A 106 -9.32 -10.22 1.94
N GLU A 107 -10.39 -10.26 1.16
CA GLU A 107 -10.41 -10.84 -0.18
C GLU A 107 -9.47 -10.10 -1.14
N LEU A 108 -9.37 -8.78 -1.05
CA LEU A 108 -8.40 -8.00 -1.81
C LEU A 108 -6.99 -8.42 -1.43
N LEU A 109 -6.68 -8.45 -0.12
CA LEU A 109 -5.36 -8.77 0.40
C LEU A 109 -4.91 -10.18 0.02
N ASP A 110 -5.83 -11.15 0.07
CA ASP A 110 -5.62 -12.53 -0.37
C ASP A 110 -5.34 -12.58 -1.87
N ARG A 111 -6.11 -11.84 -2.69
CA ARG A 111 -5.95 -11.78 -4.14
C ARG A 111 -4.61 -11.18 -4.56
N ILE A 112 -4.16 -10.12 -3.88
CA ILE A 112 -2.89 -9.45 -4.19
C ILE A 112 -1.69 -10.09 -3.47
N GLN A 113 -1.95 -11.12 -2.66
CA GLN A 113 -0.96 -11.87 -1.89
C GLN A 113 -0.08 -10.95 -1.02
N VAL A 114 -0.71 -10.01 -0.32
CA VAL A 114 -0.01 -9.07 0.57
C VAL A 114 -0.24 -9.43 2.04
N PRO A 115 0.79 -9.90 2.76
CA PRO A 115 0.67 -10.29 4.17
C PRO A 115 0.71 -9.10 5.14
N TYR A 116 1.13 -7.92 4.70
CA TYR A 116 1.23 -6.72 5.54
C TYR A 116 0.47 -5.55 4.95
N VAL A 117 -0.42 -4.98 5.75
CA VAL A 117 -1.13 -3.76 5.40
C VAL A 117 -0.54 -2.60 6.18
N PHE A 118 -0.19 -1.55 5.47
CA PHE A 118 0.14 -0.26 6.04
C PHE A 118 -0.93 0.74 5.62
N PHE A 119 -1.78 1.09 6.59
CA PHE A 119 -2.84 2.08 6.40
C PHE A 119 -2.30 3.49 6.58
N PHE A 120 -2.59 4.37 5.62
CA PHE A 120 -2.31 5.80 5.77
C PHE A 120 -3.62 6.58 5.95
N LEU A 121 -4.09 6.68 7.19
CA LEU A 121 -5.08 7.67 7.59
C LEU A 121 -4.36 8.92 8.13
N ASN A 122 -3.60 9.63 7.29
CA ASN A 122 -3.22 11.00 7.61
C ASN A 122 -4.20 11.98 6.92
N TYR A 123 -4.91 12.73 7.77
CA TYR A 123 -5.96 13.69 7.45
C TYR A 123 -5.40 15.10 7.24
N SER A 124 -4.40 15.27 6.38
CA SER A 124 -3.94 16.62 6.05
C SER A 124 -3.51 16.67 4.60
N LEU A 125 -4.16 17.61 3.90
CA LEU A 125 -3.82 18.16 2.60
C LEU A 125 -2.37 18.65 2.54
#